data_AF-A0A2J6QII7-F1
#
_entry.id   AF-A0A2J6QII7-F1
#
_cell.length_a   1.000
_cell.length_b   1.000
_cell.length_c   1.000
_cell.angle_alpha   90.00
_cell.angle_beta   90.00
_cell.angle_gamma   90.00
#
_symmetry.space_group_name_H-M   'P 1'
#
loop_
_entity.id
_entity.type
_entity.pdbx_description
1 polymer ?
#
loop_
_entity_poly.entity_id
_entity_poly.type
_entity_poly.pdbx_seq_one_letter_code
_entity_poly.pdbx_strand_id
1 'polypeptide(L)'
;MLLSSHGASTLGKALRRPFKTTMNSFEGTSTLATDALRASIQRGSGGRSITNTARADSSLPPQKTWQPTHGIVFSTGPTPSTSRSLRTAAEGIKQDLLLHSVAEDKYAIASTGVTAREDGSIPSLAPTNSTDSKVPAPSNPPIQVKDEDTEHNQPPEPCNAYSIPESIFRTAKNAAQGTPESFWTYTLYRGPDSKKPTVHYCKSVETTDRVIEKYFANQKVIGFDIEWASDFIKYLRNPNHGPRKALSLVQIASEDRIGLFHIALYPKRKNETPESFVAPALRKIMEDPGISKLGVSIKADCTRLRKQLGINSQGLFELSHLYKLVKYSESKDTHLINKHLVSLATQVQEHLHLPLFKGDVRGSDWSQSLSWGQITYAASDPYAAVQLYYVLDAKRKRLQPTPPLPWHADLDLPIRVAEGVEIPTDEEEDDAGEVIKSARGKDTQIA
;
A
#
# COMPACT_ATOMS: atom_id res chain seq x y z
N MET A 1 -46.16 -2.51 -67.33
CA MET A 1 -45.80 -1.92 -66.02
C MET A 1 -46.35 -2.85 -64.96
N LEU A 2 -45.50 -3.43 -64.10
CA LEU A 2 -45.88 -4.51 -63.18
C LEU A 2 -46.02 -3.89 -61.77
N LEU A 3 -47.18 -3.91 -61.09
CA LEU A 3 -48.08 -5.01 -60.66
C LEU A 3 -47.48 -5.85 -59.50
N SER A 4 -48.19 -6.19 -58.42
CA SER A 4 -49.52 -5.73 -57.94
C SER A 4 -49.91 -6.33 -56.57
N SER A 5 -50.60 -5.54 -55.73
CA SER A 5 -51.74 -5.89 -54.84
C SER A 5 -51.68 -7.01 -53.75
N HIS A 6 -52.62 -6.89 -52.78
CA HIS A 6 -52.95 -7.79 -51.65
C HIS A 6 -51.98 -7.78 -50.44
N GLY A 7 -52.42 -8.02 -49.19
CA GLY A 7 -53.81 -8.10 -48.68
C GLY A 7 -53.94 -8.82 -47.31
N ALA A 8 -55.03 -8.53 -46.58
CA ALA A 8 -55.52 -9.23 -45.37
C ALA A 8 -54.66 -9.18 -44.06
N SER A 9 -55.14 -9.63 -42.88
CA SER A 9 -56.41 -9.29 -42.19
C SER A 9 -56.41 -9.72 -40.71
N THR A 10 -56.76 -8.78 -39.82
CA THR A 10 -57.36 -8.86 -38.45
C THR A 10 -57.58 -10.18 -37.64
N LEU A 11 -57.36 -10.04 -36.30
CA LEU A 11 -58.22 -10.50 -35.15
C LEU A 11 -58.29 -11.97 -34.67
N GLY A 12 -58.25 -12.14 -33.32
CA GLY A 12 -58.74 -13.33 -32.57
C GLY A 12 -58.07 -13.55 -31.19
N LYS A 13 -58.51 -12.91 -30.08
CA LYS A 13 -59.51 -13.37 -29.07
C LYS A 13 -59.15 -14.68 -28.31
N ALA A 14 -58.64 -14.61 -27.06
CA ALA A 14 -59.37 -14.77 -25.77
C ALA A 14 -59.47 -16.27 -25.29
N LEU A 15 -59.67 -16.68 -24.01
CA LEU A 15 -60.51 -16.24 -22.87
C LEU A 15 -59.95 -16.64 -21.46
N ARG A 16 -60.43 -15.96 -20.38
CA ARG A 16 -60.71 -16.37 -18.95
C ARG A 16 -59.68 -17.22 -18.14
N ARG A 17 -59.22 -16.85 -16.92
CA ARG A 17 -59.90 -16.65 -15.58
C ARG A 17 -60.50 -17.94 -14.95
N PRO A 18 -60.64 -18.06 -13.59
CA PRO A 18 -59.74 -17.64 -12.49
C PRO A 18 -59.76 -18.55 -11.21
N PHE A 19 -58.90 -18.28 -10.22
CA PHE A 19 -58.97 -18.70 -8.79
C PHE A 19 -58.14 -17.68 -7.95
N LYS A 20 -58.39 -17.23 -6.70
CA LYS A 20 -59.39 -17.50 -5.61
C LYS A 20 -59.27 -18.85 -4.88
N THR A 21 -59.35 -19.01 -3.56
CA THR A 21 -59.57 -18.14 -2.35
C THR A 21 -58.94 -18.91 -1.13
N THR A 22 -58.69 -18.43 0.11
CA THR A 22 -59.10 -17.27 0.95
C THR A 22 -58.00 -16.95 1.99
N MET A 23 -58.14 -15.85 2.75
CA MET A 23 -57.43 -15.60 4.02
C MET A 23 -57.96 -16.49 5.17
N ASN A 24 -57.24 -16.53 6.29
CA ASN A 24 -57.88 -16.35 7.60
C ASN A 24 -56.89 -15.78 8.64
N SER A 25 -57.32 -14.73 9.32
CA SER A 25 -56.66 -14.11 10.48
C SER A 25 -57.42 -14.46 11.75
N PHE A 26 -56.74 -14.62 12.90
CA PHE A 26 -57.24 -14.00 14.13
C PHE A 26 -56.14 -13.74 15.17
N GLU A 27 -56.52 -12.97 16.18
CA GLU A 27 -55.74 -12.44 17.30
C GLU A 27 -55.58 -13.46 18.45
N GLY A 28 -54.74 -13.15 19.45
CA GLY A 28 -54.67 -13.93 20.70
C GLY A 28 -53.48 -13.56 21.59
N THR A 29 -53.71 -12.71 22.59
CA THR A 29 -52.76 -12.39 23.67
C THR A 29 -52.92 -13.34 24.88
N SER A 30 -52.11 -13.15 25.93
CA SER A 30 -52.30 -13.70 27.28
C SER A 30 -51.90 -15.20 27.46
N THR A 31 -51.34 -15.68 28.57
CA THR A 31 -50.70 -15.05 29.77
C THR A 31 -49.90 -16.09 30.57
N LEU A 32 -48.90 -15.64 31.33
CA LEU A 32 -48.44 -16.10 32.68
C LEU A 32 -48.28 -17.60 33.04
N ALA A 33 -47.33 -17.84 33.97
CA ALA A 33 -47.33 -18.91 34.98
C ALA A 33 -47.06 -20.37 34.48
N THR A 34 -46.44 -21.28 35.25
CA THR A 34 -45.78 -21.16 36.57
C THR A 34 -44.67 -22.21 36.74
N ASP A 35 -43.89 -22.02 37.80
CA ASP A 35 -42.99 -22.92 38.53
C ASP A 35 -43.12 -24.46 38.41
N ALA A 36 -41.98 -25.11 38.72
CA ALA A 36 -41.89 -26.36 39.51
C ALA A 36 -42.28 -27.72 38.84
N LEU A 37 -41.82 -28.89 39.31
CA LEU A 37 -40.83 -29.23 40.35
C LEU A 37 -40.02 -30.50 39.99
N ARG A 38 -38.85 -30.65 40.65
CA ARG A 38 -38.10 -31.88 40.99
C ARG A 38 -38.62 -33.28 40.55
N ALA A 39 -37.70 -34.02 39.90
CA ALA A 39 -37.30 -35.41 40.21
C ALA A 39 -38.35 -36.56 40.01
N SER A 40 -38.00 -37.85 39.94
CA SER A 40 -36.79 -38.58 40.39
C SER A 40 -36.64 -39.97 39.72
N ILE A 41 -35.42 -40.58 39.76
CA ILE A 41 -35.12 -42.00 40.09
C ILE A 41 -35.99 -43.10 39.41
N GLN A 42 -35.52 -44.12 38.67
CA GLN A 42 -34.22 -44.80 38.43
C GLN A 42 -34.38 -45.72 37.16
N ARG A 43 -33.61 -46.76 36.74
CA ARG A 43 -32.47 -47.57 37.23
C ARG A 43 -31.72 -48.24 36.04
N GLY A 44 -30.39 -48.44 36.15
CA GLY A 44 -29.63 -49.48 35.41
C GLY A 44 -29.15 -49.11 33.99
N SER A 45 -28.12 -49.76 33.42
CA SER A 45 -27.13 -50.67 34.04
C SER A 45 -25.84 -50.76 33.21
N GLY A 46 -24.69 -50.90 33.89
CA GLY A 46 -23.38 -51.19 33.29
C GLY A 46 -22.52 -49.96 32.89
N GLY A 47 -21.19 -49.99 33.01
CA GLY A 47 -20.41 -51.08 33.64
C GLY A 47 -18.93 -51.19 33.27
N ARG A 48 -18.09 -50.16 33.44
CA ARG A 48 -16.63 -50.35 33.59
C ARG A 48 -15.98 -49.18 34.34
N SER A 49 -14.97 -49.49 35.16
CA SER A 49 -14.33 -48.57 36.11
C SER A 49 -12.89 -48.98 36.41
N ILE A 50 -11.98 -48.01 36.44
CA ILE A 50 -10.76 -47.90 37.28
C ILE A 50 -10.29 -46.44 37.14
N THR A 51 -10.45 -45.56 38.16
CA THR A 51 -9.51 -45.27 39.27
C THR A 51 -8.17 -44.67 38.79
N ASN A 52 -7.66 -43.57 39.34
CA ASN A 52 -7.28 -43.47 40.76
C ASN A 52 -7.56 -42.14 41.48
N THR A 53 -7.77 -42.33 42.79
CA THR A 53 -7.67 -41.45 43.96
C THR A 53 -6.93 -40.10 43.85
N ALA A 54 -7.54 -39.09 44.49
CA ALA A 54 -6.85 -37.88 44.94
C ALA A 54 -5.95 -38.17 46.16
N ARG A 55 -4.97 -37.29 46.40
CA ARG A 55 -4.20 -37.19 47.65
C ARG A 55 -3.96 -35.72 47.95
N ALA A 56 -4.28 -35.28 49.16
CA ALA A 56 -3.94 -33.94 49.64
C ALA A 56 -2.61 -34.01 50.40
N ASP A 57 -1.70 -33.10 50.08
CA ASP A 57 -0.66 -32.63 50.99
C ASP A 57 -0.27 -31.18 50.60
N SER A 58 0.74 -30.64 51.26
CA SER A 58 0.80 -29.24 51.68
C SER A 58 1.86 -28.39 50.95
N SER A 59 2.00 -27.15 51.44
CA SER A 59 2.99 -26.11 51.11
C SER A 59 2.67 -25.14 49.96
N LEU A 60 2.77 -23.85 50.29
CA LEU A 60 2.76 -22.72 49.36
C LEU A 60 4.18 -22.50 48.79
N PRO A 61 4.34 -22.05 47.53
CA PRO A 61 5.65 -21.71 47.01
C PRO A 61 6.23 -20.49 47.75
N PRO A 62 7.48 -20.53 48.26
CA PRO A 62 8.05 -19.42 49.01
C PRO A 62 8.35 -18.23 48.10
N GLN A 63 7.98 -17.02 48.55
CA GLN A 63 8.39 -15.77 47.91
C GLN A 63 9.91 -15.62 48.00
N LYS A 64 10.60 -15.62 46.85
CA LYS A 64 12.04 -15.35 46.78
C LYS A 64 12.30 -13.85 46.90
N THR A 65 12.46 -13.37 48.13
CA THR A 65 13.01 -12.03 48.40
C THR A 65 14.49 -11.98 47.99
N TRP A 66 14.88 -10.91 47.30
CA TRP A 66 16.27 -10.69 46.88
C TRP A 66 17.17 -10.37 48.08
N GLN A 67 18.38 -10.95 48.12
CA GLN A 67 19.37 -10.71 49.18
C GLN A 67 20.64 -10.07 48.61
N PRO A 68 21.14 -8.94 49.17
CA PRO A 68 22.25 -8.20 48.57
C PRO A 68 23.63 -8.88 48.62
N THR A 69 23.78 -9.98 49.37
CA THR A 69 25.09 -10.56 49.75
C THR A 69 25.56 -11.72 48.89
N HIS A 70 24.76 -12.15 47.90
CA HIS A 70 25.10 -13.26 47.01
C HIS A 70 25.33 -12.75 45.59
N GLY A 71 26.61 -12.73 45.16
CA GLY A 71 27.01 -12.27 43.83
C GLY A 71 26.53 -13.18 42.70
N ILE A 72 26.16 -12.58 41.56
CA ILE A 72 25.71 -13.33 40.37
C ILE A 72 26.93 -13.90 39.64
N VAL A 73 27.00 -15.22 39.56
CA VAL A 73 28.02 -15.94 38.76
C VAL A 73 27.41 -16.33 37.41
N PHE A 74 28.01 -15.85 36.32
CA PHE A 74 27.62 -16.24 34.96
C PHE A 74 28.43 -17.48 34.53
N SER A 75 27.74 -18.59 34.24
CA SER A 75 28.36 -19.79 33.67
C SER A 75 28.27 -19.78 32.14
N THR A 76 29.37 -20.13 31.48
CA THR A 76 29.47 -20.18 30.01
C THR A 76 28.98 -21.54 29.47
N GLY A 77 27.91 -21.52 28.69
CA GLY A 77 27.38 -22.69 27.97
C GLY A 77 28.14 -23.00 26.66
N PRO A 78 28.09 -24.26 26.16
CA PRO A 78 28.95 -24.72 25.06
C PRO A 78 28.45 -24.37 23.64
N THR A 79 29.31 -24.65 22.66
CA THR A 79 29.14 -24.41 21.22
C THR A 79 28.03 -25.24 20.55
N PRO A 80 27.44 -24.76 19.43
CA PRO A 80 26.33 -25.42 18.76
C PRO A 80 26.77 -26.63 17.91
N SER A 81 25.88 -27.62 17.79
CA SER A 81 26.00 -28.79 16.90
C SER A 81 25.00 -28.73 15.72
N THR A 82 25.24 -29.55 14.71
CA THR A 82 24.73 -29.34 13.34
C THR A 82 23.29 -29.80 13.11
N SER A 83 22.50 -28.91 12.49
CA SER A 83 21.31 -29.10 11.63
C SER A 83 20.41 -30.35 11.76
N ARG A 84 19.10 -30.12 11.85
CA ARG A 84 18.11 -30.91 11.09
C ARG A 84 17.17 -29.98 10.33
N SER A 85 17.05 -30.20 9.01
CA SER A 85 16.29 -29.35 8.11
C SER A 85 14.85 -29.84 7.95
N LEU A 86 13.88 -28.94 8.06
CA LEU A 86 12.52 -29.11 7.54
C LEU A 86 12.22 -27.90 6.64
N ARG A 87 12.14 -28.12 5.32
CA ARG A 87 11.75 -27.11 4.33
C ARG A 87 10.35 -27.44 3.79
N THR A 88 9.42 -26.50 3.95
CA THR A 88 8.34 -26.18 3.00
C THR A 88 7.59 -24.94 3.49
N ALA A 89 6.80 -24.30 2.63
CA ALA A 89 5.94 -23.13 2.93
C ALA A 89 6.61 -21.82 3.40
N ALA A 90 7.95 -21.74 3.47
CA ALA A 90 8.66 -20.51 3.89
C ALA A 90 9.08 -19.58 2.75
N GLU A 91 9.24 -20.08 1.52
CA GLU A 91 9.83 -19.31 0.41
C GLU A 91 8.89 -18.23 -0.16
N GLY A 92 7.62 -18.55 -0.43
CA GLY A 92 6.65 -17.56 -0.96
C GLY A 92 6.43 -16.33 -0.06
N ILE A 93 6.43 -16.53 1.27
CA ILE A 93 6.28 -15.44 2.26
C ILE A 93 7.46 -14.46 2.20
N LYS A 94 8.67 -14.95 1.85
CA LYS A 94 9.88 -14.14 1.79
C LYS A 94 9.96 -13.29 0.52
N GLN A 95 9.33 -13.76 -0.56
CA GLN A 95 9.38 -13.11 -1.88
C GLN A 95 8.49 -11.86 -1.91
N ASP A 96 7.22 -11.96 -1.48
CA ASP A 96 6.30 -10.83 -1.28
C ASP A 96 6.92 -9.70 -0.45
N LEU A 97 7.54 -10.05 0.69
CA LEU A 97 8.05 -9.05 1.65
C LEU A 97 9.38 -8.41 1.23
N LEU A 98 10.16 -9.05 0.34
CA LEU A 98 11.36 -8.45 -0.22
C LEU A 98 11.06 -7.38 -1.28
N LEU A 99 9.91 -7.46 -1.96
CA LEU A 99 9.52 -6.48 -2.98
C LEU A 99 9.47 -5.05 -2.41
N HIS A 100 9.05 -4.85 -1.15
CA HIS A 100 8.99 -3.50 -0.54
C HIS A 100 10.34 -2.82 -0.28
N SER A 101 11.46 -3.55 -0.31
CA SER A 101 12.81 -2.96 -0.31
C SER A 101 13.35 -2.91 -1.73
N VAL A 102 13.32 -4.06 -2.41
CA VAL A 102 14.01 -4.27 -3.68
C VAL A 102 13.33 -3.56 -4.85
N ALA A 103 12.02 -3.26 -4.78
CA ALA A 103 11.30 -2.51 -5.82
C ALA A 103 11.52 -0.99 -5.76
N GLU A 104 12.33 -0.47 -4.82
CA GLU A 104 12.84 0.90 -4.89
C GLU A 104 14.37 0.94 -5.04
N ASP A 105 15.10 0.05 -4.35
CA ASP A 105 16.56 -0.09 -4.51
C ASP A 105 17.00 -0.38 -5.95
N LYS A 106 16.15 -1.05 -6.76
CA LYS A 106 16.45 -1.38 -8.17
C LYS A 106 16.29 -0.21 -9.16
N TYR A 107 15.73 0.94 -8.78
CA TYR A 107 15.54 2.08 -9.68
C TYR A 107 16.68 3.12 -9.55
N ALA A 108 17.90 2.64 -9.31
CA ALA A 108 19.11 3.43 -9.46
C ALA A 108 19.37 3.74 -10.95
N ILE A 109 19.56 5.02 -11.26
CA ILE A 109 19.72 5.62 -12.59
C ILE A 109 20.64 4.80 -13.52
N ALA A 110 20.11 4.38 -14.67
CA ALA A 110 20.88 3.90 -15.82
C ALA A 110 21.60 5.08 -16.52
N SER A 111 22.65 5.60 -15.89
CA SER A 111 23.54 6.59 -16.52
C SER A 111 24.49 5.88 -17.48
N THR A 112 24.68 6.43 -18.67
CA THR A 112 25.56 5.87 -19.70
C THR A 112 27.03 5.91 -19.26
N GLY A 113 27.53 4.79 -18.74
CA GLY A 113 28.92 4.64 -18.31
C GLY A 113 29.87 4.50 -19.50
N VAL A 114 30.54 5.60 -19.89
CA VAL A 114 31.73 5.54 -20.75
C VAL A 114 32.87 4.89 -19.95
N THR A 115 33.57 3.94 -20.56
CA THR A 115 34.60 3.14 -19.90
C THR A 115 35.92 3.90 -19.73
N ALA A 116 36.37 4.07 -18.48
CA ALA A 116 37.73 4.49 -18.15
C ALA A 116 38.24 3.68 -16.95
N ARG A 117 39.46 3.15 -17.09
CA ARG A 117 40.07 2.11 -16.23
C ARG A 117 40.46 2.58 -14.84
N GLU A 118 40.60 1.61 -13.94
CA GLU A 118 41.39 1.72 -12.71
C GLU A 118 42.87 1.99 -13.01
N ASP A 119 43.51 2.84 -12.21
CA ASP A 119 44.82 2.55 -11.60
C ASP A 119 44.93 3.36 -10.29
N GLY A 120 45.87 3.03 -9.39
CA GLY A 120 45.84 3.49 -8.00
C GLY A 120 47.15 4.02 -7.40
N SER A 121 47.13 4.11 -6.07
CA SER A 121 48.25 4.43 -5.16
C SER A 121 48.65 5.91 -5.01
N ILE A 122 48.65 6.37 -3.75
CA ILE A 122 49.24 7.63 -3.28
C ILE A 122 50.56 7.29 -2.57
N PRO A 123 51.62 8.11 -2.74
CA PRO A 123 52.32 8.58 -1.54
C PRO A 123 52.47 10.12 -1.49
N SER A 124 52.43 10.66 -0.27
CA SER A 124 52.66 12.08 0.02
C SER A 124 54.14 12.42 0.17
N LEU A 125 54.56 13.64 -0.22
CA LEU A 125 55.77 14.30 0.31
C LEU A 125 55.64 15.84 0.23
N ALA A 126 56.58 16.54 0.87
CA ALA A 126 56.44 17.92 1.38
C ALA A 126 57.02 19.04 0.45
N PRO A 127 56.83 20.35 0.76
CA PRO A 127 56.90 21.43 -0.24
C PRO A 127 58.25 22.16 -0.38
N THR A 128 58.42 22.87 -1.51
CA THR A 128 59.47 23.87 -1.76
C THR A 128 58.92 25.09 -2.53
N ASN A 129 59.71 26.16 -2.66
CA ASN A 129 59.24 27.52 -2.99
C ASN A 129 59.42 27.94 -4.47
N SER A 130 58.71 29.03 -4.81
CA SER A 130 59.14 30.21 -5.60
C SER A 130 58.86 30.36 -7.11
N THR A 131 58.58 31.64 -7.45
CA THR A 131 58.70 32.35 -8.75
C THR A 131 57.85 31.91 -9.96
N ASP A 132 56.67 32.54 -10.05
CA ASP A 132 56.30 33.51 -11.09
C ASP A 132 56.64 33.21 -12.57
N SER A 133 55.60 32.94 -13.37
CA SER A 133 55.51 33.34 -14.77
C SER A 133 54.05 33.39 -15.26
N LYS A 134 53.76 34.36 -16.12
CA LYS A 134 52.41 34.82 -16.48
C LYS A 134 52.10 34.59 -17.97
N VAL A 135 51.13 33.72 -18.28
CA VAL A 135 50.45 33.61 -19.59
C VAL A 135 49.10 32.89 -19.41
N PRO A 136 48.06 33.17 -20.23
CA PRO A 136 46.66 33.02 -19.79
C PRO A 136 46.06 31.61 -19.88
N ALA A 137 44.96 31.42 -19.14
CA ALA A 137 44.21 30.17 -19.07
C ALA A 137 43.47 29.82 -20.38
N PRO A 138 43.34 28.53 -20.73
CA PRO A 138 42.44 28.09 -21.79
C PRO A 138 40.98 28.31 -21.37
N SER A 139 40.16 28.78 -22.30
CA SER A 139 38.72 28.94 -22.09
C SER A 139 38.03 27.58 -21.97
N ASN A 140 37.53 27.25 -20.78
CA ASN A 140 36.54 26.18 -20.65
C ASN A 140 35.33 26.53 -21.55
N PRO A 141 34.79 25.57 -22.32
CA PRO A 141 33.52 25.78 -23.01
C PRO A 141 32.41 26.04 -21.97
N PRO A 142 31.35 26.81 -22.32
CA PRO A 142 30.22 27.00 -21.42
C PRO A 142 29.65 25.67 -20.96
N ILE A 143 29.45 25.52 -19.66
CA ILE A 143 28.68 24.40 -19.11
C ILE A 143 27.31 24.46 -19.75
N GLN A 144 26.95 23.43 -20.52
CA GLN A 144 25.62 23.32 -21.09
C GLN A 144 24.63 23.19 -19.93
N VAL A 145 23.90 24.28 -19.67
CA VAL A 145 22.71 24.26 -18.84
C VAL A 145 21.78 23.23 -19.49
N LYS A 146 21.41 22.18 -18.75
CA LYS A 146 20.37 21.27 -19.22
C LYS A 146 19.12 22.10 -19.39
N ASP A 147 18.49 22.05 -20.56
CA ASP A 147 17.22 22.71 -20.79
C ASP A 147 16.20 22.18 -19.76
N GLU A 148 15.88 23.02 -18.76
CA GLU A 148 14.84 22.69 -17.79
C GLU A 148 13.51 22.76 -18.50
N ASP A 149 12.89 21.60 -18.67
CA ASP A 149 11.60 21.44 -19.32
C ASP A 149 10.57 22.42 -18.72
N THR A 150 10.08 23.32 -19.57
CA THR A 150 9.53 24.61 -19.13
C THR A 150 8.19 24.46 -18.38
N GLU A 151 7.47 23.35 -18.60
CA GLU A 151 6.28 22.97 -17.81
C GLU A 151 6.63 22.74 -16.33
N HIS A 152 7.71 21.99 -16.07
CA HIS A 152 8.18 21.64 -14.71
C HIS A 152 8.72 22.85 -13.92
N ASN A 153 8.82 24.02 -14.56
CA ASN A 153 9.19 25.30 -13.92
C ASN A 153 8.00 26.20 -13.60
N GLN A 154 6.75 25.75 -13.79
CA GLN A 154 5.54 26.37 -13.25
C GLN A 154 4.96 25.52 -12.11
N PRO A 155 4.15 26.06 -11.19
CA PRO A 155 3.38 25.21 -10.29
C PRO A 155 2.36 24.35 -11.07
N PRO A 156 2.00 23.16 -10.56
CA PRO A 156 0.91 22.37 -11.13
C PRO A 156 -0.43 23.13 -11.11
N GLU A 157 -1.26 22.90 -12.12
CA GLU A 157 -2.62 23.46 -12.18
C GLU A 157 -3.45 23.05 -10.94
N PRO A 158 -4.21 23.96 -10.30
CA PRO A 158 -5.11 23.62 -9.21
C PRO A 158 -6.24 22.67 -9.65
N CYS A 159 -6.13 21.38 -9.32
CA CYS A 159 -7.10 20.35 -9.69
C CYS A 159 -8.11 19.99 -8.58
N ASN A 160 -8.02 20.62 -7.40
CA ASN A 160 -8.95 20.47 -6.27
C ASN A 160 -8.94 21.74 -5.39
N ALA A 161 -9.60 21.74 -4.23
CA ALA A 161 -9.73 22.95 -3.41
C ALA A 161 -8.42 23.39 -2.72
N TYR A 162 -7.39 22.55 -2.69
CA TYR A 162 -6.09 22.82 -2.08
C TYR A 162 -4.97 22.78 -3.13
N SER A 163 -4.18 23.85 -3.25
CA SER A 163 -3.03 23.95 -4.15
C SER A 163 -1.80 24.54 -3.46
N ILE A 164 -0.64 24.49 -4.11
CA ILE A 164 0.55 25.23 -3.66
C ILE A 164 0.49 26.64 -4.27
N PRO A 165 0.45 27.72 -3.47
CA PRO A 165 0.52 29.08 -4.01
C PRO A 165 1.85 29.33 -4.73
N GLU A 166 1.79 30.07 -5.85
CA GLU A 166 2.92 30.48 -6.69
C GLU A 166 4.18 30.87 -5.87
N SER A 167 4.05 31.78 -4.91
CA SER A 167 5.16 32.26 -4.08
C SER A 167 5.79 31.18 -3.20
N ILE A 168 5.01 30.20 -2.74
CA ILE A 168 5.49 29.06 -1.95
C ILE A 168 6.17 28.04 -2.87
N PHE A 169 5.59 27.79 -4.06
CA PHE A 169 6.21 26.93 -5.07
C PHE A 169 7.57 27.48 -5.50
N ARG A 170 7.67 28.78 -5.82
CA ARG A 170 8.96 29.44 -6.15
C ARG A 170 9.97 29.35 -5.01
N THR A 171 9.53 29.52 -3.76
CA THR A 171 10.41 29.43 -2.60
C THR A 171 11.01 28.02 -2.47
N ALA A 172 10.21 26.97 -2.67
CA ALA A 172 10.68 25.59 -2.65
C ALA A 172 11.56 25.24 -3.86
N LYS A 173 11.12 25.61 -5.08
CA LYS A 173 11.85 25.37 -6.34
C LYS A 173 13.22 26.05 -6.36
N ASN A 174 13.35 27.22 -5.75
CA ASN A 174 14.60 27.98 -5.66
C ASN A 174 15.44 27.66 -4.40
N ALA A 175 14.99 26.75 -3.52
CA ALA A 175 15.76 26.34 -2.35
C ALA A 175 16.94 25.43 -2.78
N ALA A 176 18.02 25.43 -2.00
CA ALA A 176 19.20 24.64 -2.34
C ALA A 176 18.86 23.13 -2.38
N GLN A 177 19.25 22.45 -3.46
CA GLN A 177 18.88 21.06 -3.71
C GLN A 177 19.27 20.15 -2.53
N GLY A 178 18.30 19.41 -1.99
CA GLY A 178 18.52 18.50 -0.86
C GLY A 178 18.29 19.13 0.53
N THR A 179 17.99 20.42 0.60
CA THR A 179 17.48 21.05 1.83
C THR A 179 16.01 20.67 2.08
N PRO A 180 15.53 20.61 3.34
CA PRO A 180 14.11 20.36 3.66
C PRO A 180 13.13 21.25 2.88
N GLU A 181 13.52 22.49 2.63
CA GLU A 181 12.76 23.50 1.90
C GLU A 181 12.60 23.19 0.40
N SER A 182 13.53 22.41 -0.19
CA SER A 182 13.50 22.01 -1.60
C SER A 182 12.54 20.85 -1.92
N PHE A 183 11.99 20.19 -0.89
CA PHE A 183 11.13 19.02 -1.06
C PHE A 183 9.63 19.34 -1.03
N TRP A 184 8.88 18.59 -1.83
CA TRP A 184 7.43 18.54 -1.77
C TRP A 184 6.97 18.02 -0.40
N THR A 185 6.04 18.73 0.24
CA THR A 185 5.32 18.25 1.44
C THR A 185 3.88 18.78 1.44
N TYR A 186 2.99 18.13 2.20
CA TYR A 186 1.63 18.66 2.42
C TYR A 186 1.62 20.09 3.02
N THR A 187 2.70 20.48 3.71
CA THR A 187 2.81 21.79 4.39
C THR A 187 2.86 22.99 3.43
N LEU A 188 3.14 22.73 2.15
CA LEU A 188 3.16 23.74 1.08
C LEU A 188 1.74 24.17 0.68
N TYR A 189 0.75 23.31 0.86
CA TYR A 189 -0.62 23.49 0.34
C TYR A 189 -1.47 24.47 1.14
N ARG A 190 -2.32 25.23 0.43
CA ARG A 190 -3.32 26.13 0.98
C ARG A 190 -4.67 25.86 0.30
N GLY A 191 -5.72 25.78 1.10
CA GLY A 191 -7.11 25.78 0.62
C GLY A 191 -7.76 27.15 0.79
N PRO A 192 -9.10 27.21 0.79
CA PRO A 192 -9.86 28.43 1.05
C PRO A 192 -9.40 29.16 2.32
N ASP A 193 -9.46 30.49 2.30
CA ASP A 193 -8.97 31.38 3.37
C ASP A 193 -7.49 31.16 3.75
N SER A 194 -6.67 30.66 2.82
CA SER A 194 -5.26 30.26 3.05
C SER A 194 -5.06 29.19 4.13
N LYS A 195 -6.08 28.37 4.41
CA LYS A 195 -6.00 27.31 5.44
C LYS A 195 -5.04 26.20 5.01
N LYS A 196 -4.20 25.71 5.93
CA LYS A 196 -3.35 24.53 5.73
C LYS A 196 -4.16 23.23 5.93
N PRO A 197 -3.80 22.10 5.28
CA PRO A 197 -4.34 20.80 5.65
C PRO A 197 -4.05 20.51 7.13
N THR A 198 -5.03 19.96 7.86
CA THR A 198 -4.92 19.74 9.31
C THR A 198 -4.58 18.28 9.63
N VAL A 199 -3.48 18.07 10.36
CA VAL A 199 -3.03 16.74 10.79
C VAL A 199 -3.67 16.35 12.14
N HIS A 200 -4.23 15.14 12.20
CA HIS A 200 -4.87 14.55 13.37
C HIS A 200 -4.07 13.34 13.87
N TYR A 201 -3.13 13.59 14.78
CA TYR A 201 -2.29 12.55 15.39
C TYR A 201 -3.04 11.85 16.53
N CYS A 202 -3.52 10.64 16.26
CA CYS A 202 -4.37 9.85 17.15
C CYS A 202 -3.56 8.75 17.84
N LYS A 203 -3.71 8.62 19.16
CA LYS A 203 -2.99 7.62 19.99
C LYS A 203 -3.92 6.71 20.79
N SER A 204 -5.18 6.60 20.39
CA SER A 204 -6.13 5.63 20.95
C SER A 204 -7.22 5.29 19.92
N VAL A 205 -7.82 4.10 20.04
CA VAL A 205 -8.93 3.66 19.17
C VAL A 205 -10.05 4.72 19.13
N GLU A 206 -10.40 5.24 20.30
CA GLU A 206 -11.49 6.20 20.51
C GLU A 206 -11.19 7.58 19.90
N THR A 207 -9.91 7.97 19.83
CA THR A 207 -9.50 9.18 19.09
C THR A 207 -9.51 8.99 17.58
N THR A 208 -9.06 7.81 17.10
CA THR A 208 -9.06 7.43 15.70
C THR A 208 -10.49 7.37 15.14
N ASP A 209 -11.39 6.66 15.84
CA ASP A 209 -12.77 6.45 15.43
C ASP A 209 -13.50 7.79 15.20
N ARG A 210 -13.49 8.65 16.23
CA ARG A 210 -14.09 10.00 16.21
C ARG A 210 -13.51 10.91 15.13
N VAL A 211 -12.22 10.77 14.79
CA VAL A 211 -11.60 11.55 13.70
C VAL A 211 -12.06 11.04 12.34
N ILE A 212 -12.19 9.73 12.17
CA ILE A 212 -12.67 9.12 10.93
C ILE A 212 -14.15 9.44 10.71
N GLU A 213 -15.01 9.25 11.71
CA GLU A 213 -16.43 9.62 11.64
C GLU A 213 -16.63 11.09 11.26
N LYS A 214 -15.88 12.00 11.90
CA LYS A 214 -16.10 13.44 11.73
C LYS A 214 -15.58 14.01 10.41
N TYR A 215 -14.52 13.46 9.83
CA TYR A 215 -13.82 14.08 8.70
C TYR A 215 -13.65 13.18 7.47
N PHE A 216 -13.67 11.86 7.63
CA PHE A 216 -13.36 10.90 6.55
C PHE A 216 -14.56 10.05 6.10
N ALA A 217 -15.58 9.87 6.95
CA ALA A 217 -16.72 8.98 6.67
C ALA A 217 -17.59 9.34 5.45
N ASN A 218 -17.52 10.59 4.96
CA ASN A 218 -18.23 11.06 3.76
C ASN A 218 -17.34 11.18 2.51
N GLN A 219 -16.05 10.90 2.62
CA GLN A 219 -15.10 11.03 1.50
C GLN A 219 -15.32 9.90 0.49
N LYS A 220 -15.20 10.20 -0.80
CA LYS A 220 -15.28 9.21 -1.91
C LYS A 220 -13.93 8.80 -2.46
N VAL A 221 -12.90 9.56 -2.12
CA VAL A 221 -11.50 9.32 -2.46
C VAL A 221 -10.70 9.68 -1.22
N ILE A 222 -9.80 8.79 -0.80
CA ILE A 222 -8.85 9.03 0.30
C ILE A 222 -7.48 8.50 -0.09
N GLY A 223 -6.41 9.23 0.26
CA GLY A 223 -5.06 8.67 0.27
C GLY A 223 -4.91 7.69 1.43
N PHE A 224 -4.20 6.60 1.23
CA PHE A 224 -3.93 5.58 2.25
C PHE A 224 -2.47 5.14 2.21
N ASP A 225 -1.87 5.03 3.40
CA ASP A 225 -0.49 4.61 3.61
C ASP A 225 -0.34 3.99 5.02
N ILE A 226 0.70 3.19 5.27
CA ILE A 226 0.95 2.51 6.55
C ILE A 226 2.45 2.44 6.87
N GLU A 227 2.80 2.53 8.15
CA GLU A 227 4.19 2.38 8.60
C GLU A 227 4.36 1.28 9.66
N TRP A 228 5.51 0.62 9.67
CA TRP A 228 5.84 -0.51 10.56
C TRP A 228 7.29 -0.43 11.02
N ALA A 229 7.60 -0.96 12.21
CA ALA A 229 8.97 -0.89 12.71
C ALA A 229 9.95 -1.66 11.81
N SER A 230 11.11 -1.08 11.54
CA SER A 230 12.12 -1.68 10.63
C SER A 230 12.55 -3.10 11.01
N ASP A 231 12.40 -3.52 12.28
CA ASP A 231 12.67 -4.87 12.74
C ASP A 231 11.48 -5.85 12.76
N PHE A 232 10.35 -5.51 12.12
CA PHE A 232 9.10 -6.30 12.06
C PHE A 232 9.26 -7.78 11.68
N ILE A 233 10.28 -8.13 10.88
CA ILE A 233 10.57 -9.52 10.46
C ILE A 233 10.84 -10.46 11.66
N LYS A 234 11.34 -9.92 12.79
CA LYS A 234 11.49 -10.68 14.04
C LYS A 234 10.13 -11.07 14.62
N TYR A 235 9.14 -10.19 14.49
CA TYR A 235 7.84 -10.30 15.14
C TYR A 235 6.84 -11.15 14.34
N LEU A 236 6.89 -11.08 12.99
CA LEU A 236 6.03 -11.90 12.10
C LEU A 236 6.13 -13.42 12.31
N ARG A 237 7.18 -13.91 12.98
CA ARG A 237 7.39 -15.36 13.21
C ARG A 237 6.81 -15.88 14.52
N ASN A 238 6.26 -15.02 15.37
CA ASN A 238 5.69 -15.39 16.67
C ASN A 238 4.32 -14.73 16.85
N PRO A 239 3.20 -15.49 16.81
CA PRO A 239 1.85 -14.94 16.86
C PRO A 239 1.49 -14.26 18.19
N ASN A 240 2.33 -14.37 19.22
CA ASN A 240 2.18 -13.61 20.47
C ASN A 240 2.58 -12.13 20.33
N HIS A 241 3.10 -11.69 19.19
CA HIS A 241 3.39 -10.29 18.90
C HIS A 241 2.23 -9.66 18.13
N GLY A 242 1.40 -8.89 18.85
CA GLY A 242 0.29 -8.13 18.26
C GLY A 242 0.74 -7.01 17.29
N PRO A 243 -0.22 -6.36 16.61
CA PRO A 243 0.03 -5.53 15.42
C PRO A 243 1.01 -4.36 15.64
N ARG A 244 1.14 -3.85 16.89
CA ARG A 244 1.94 -2.69 17.31
C ARG A 244 3.37 -2.55 16.74
N LYS A 245 4.00 -3.62 16.24
CA LYS A 245 5.33 -3.61 15.60
C LYS A 245 5.29 -3.93 14.09
N ALA A 246 4.29 -4.68 13.63
CA ALA A 246 4.15 -5.11 12.24
C ALA A 246 3.23 -4.21 11.40
N LEU A 247 2.44 -3.37 12.07
CA LEU A 247 1.61 -2.27 11.57
C LEU A 247 1.52 -1.24 12.71
N SER A 248 2.48 -0.30 12.74
CA SER A 248 2.65 0.64 13.86
C SER A 248 1.75 1.87 13.71
N LEU A 249 1.58 2.34 12.48
CA LEU A 249 0.83 3.53 12.08
C LEU A 249 -0.08 3.16 10.89
N VAL A 250 -1.23 3.82 10.80
CA VAL A 250 -2.06 3.87 9.60
C VAL A 250 -2.32 5.34 9.27
N GLN A 251 -2.16 5.73 8.02
CA GLN A 251 -2.27 7.11 7.56
C GLN A 251 -3.39 7.24 6.51
N ILE A 252 -4.23 8.27 6.65
CA ILE A 252 -5.33 8.55 5.70
C ILE A 252 -5.39 10.06 5.39
N ALA A 253 -5.59 10.42 4.12
CA ALA A 253 -5.68 11.83 3.69
C ALA A 253 -6.94 12.14 2.87
N SER A 254 -7.46 13.36 3.06
CA SER A 254 -8.36 14.10 2.16
C SER A 254 -7.64 15.38 1.69
N GLU A 255 -8.30 16.23 0.90
CA GLU A 255 -7.79 17.56 0.52
C GLU A 255 -7.47 18.46 1.73
N ASP A 256 -8.23 18.33 2.82
CA ASP A 256 -8.20 19.27 3.95
C ASP A 256 -7.74 18.64 5.28
N ARG A 257 -7.67 17.31 5.39
CA ARG A 257 -7.34 16.57 6.62
C ARG A 257 -6.39 15.40 6.35
N ILE A 258 -5.54 15.13 7.34
CA ILE A 258 -4.65 13.98 7.34
C ILE A 258 -4.73 13.31 8.72
N GLY A 259 -5.18 12.07 8.78
CA GLY A 259 -5.21 11.26 10.00
C GLY A 259 -3.94 10.42 10.14
N LEU A 260 -3.28 10.49 11.29
CA LEU A 260 -2.14 9.64 11.65
C LEU A 260 -2.55 8.77 12.85
N PHE A 261 -2.97 7.53 12.59
CA PHE A 261 -3.59 6.63 13.55
C PHE A 261 -2.55 5.67 14.13
N HIS A 262 -1.98 6.04 15.28
CA HIS A 262 -0.79 5.40 15.83
C HIS A 262 -1.12 4.19 16.71
N ILE A 263 -1.45 3.08 16.06
CA ILE A 263 -1.79 1.77 16.62
C ILE A 263 -0.77 1.32 17.68
N ALA A 264 0.52 1.48 17.43
CA ALA A 264 1.58 1.09 18.37
C ALA A 264 1.47 1.76 19.75
N LEU A 265 0.89 2.97 19.81
CA LEU A 265 0.76 3.80 21.02
C LEU A 265 -0.62 3.74 21.68
N TYR A 266 -1.56 2.96 21.15
CA TYR A 266 -2.89 2.78 21.75
C TYR A 266 -2.77 2.29 23.21
N PRO A 267 -3.63 2.72 24.16
CA PRO A 267 -3.53 2.33 25.56
C PRO A 267 -3.50 0.81 25.75
N LYS A 268 -2.57 0.31 26.57
CA LYS A 268 -2.39 -1.14 26.73
C LYS A 268 -3.54 -1.80 27.50
N ARG A 269 -4.13 -2.85 26.94
CA ARG A 269 -5.21 -3.66 27.52
C ARG A 269 -4.65 -5.03 27.94
N LYS A 270 -5.24 -5.69 28.95
CA LYS A 270 -4.70 -6.95 29.49
C LYS A 270 -4.78 -8.14 28.53
N ASN A 271 -5.81 -8.18 27.68
CA ASN A 271 -6.10 -9.26 26.75
C ASN A 271 -6.18 -8.69 25.32
N GLU A 272 -5.07 -8.19 24.78
CA GLU A 272 -5.04 -7.59 23.43
C GLU A 272 -5.20 -8.63 22.31
N THR A 273 -6.33 -8.54 21.62
CA THR A 273 -6.61 -9.21 20.34
C THR A 273 -6.35 -8.24 19.17
N PRO A 274 -6.25 -8.70 17.90
CA PRO A 274 -6.24 -7.79 16.74
C PRO A 274 -7.42 -6.79 16.73
N GLU A 275 -8.63 -7.26 17.09
CA GLU A 275 -9.82 -6.40 17.20
C GLU A 275 -9.67 -5.30 18.25
N SER A 276 -8.82 -5.48 19.27
CA SER A 276 -8.55 -4.45 20.28
C SER A 276 -7.90 -3.17 19.72
N PHE A 277 -7.43 -3.22 18.46
CA PHE A 277 -6.81 -2.12 17.73
C PHE A 277 -7.69 -1.57 16.60
N VAL A 278 -8.83 -2.20 16.30
CA VAL A 278 -9.70 -1.79 15.20
C VAL A 278 -10.65 -0.71 15.69
N ALA A 279 -10.59 0.46 15.06
CA ALA A 279 -11.64 1.47 15.17
C ALA A 279 -12.79 1.09 14.21
N PRO A 280 -14.04 0.95 14.67
CA PRO A 280 -15.18 0.60 13.81
C PRO A 280 -15.30 1.44 12.53
N ALA A 281 -15.09 2.75 12.62
CA ALA A 281 -15.12 3.66 11.48
C ALA A 281 -13.93 3.45 10.52
N LEU A 282 -12.74 3.08 11.03
CA LEU A 282 -11.59 2.70 10.18
C LEU A 282 -11.91 1.45 9.36
N ARG A 283 -12.44 0.40 10.00
CA ARG A 283 -12.91 -0.81 9.30
C ARG A 283 -13.92 -0.42 8.22
N LYS A 284 -14.94 0.36 8.58
CA LYS A 284 -16.01 0.80 7.67
C LYS A 284 -15.49 1.49 6.40
N ILE A 285 -14.61 2.49 6.49
CA ILE A 285 -14.14 3.22 5.30
C ILE A 285 -13.15 2.42 4.44
N MET A 286 -12.39 1.51 5.05
CA MET A 286 -11.46 0.65 4.31
C MET A 286 -12.20 -0.46 3.57
N GLU A 287 -13.20 -1.10 4.21
CA GLU A 287 -14.00 -2.18 3.64
C GLU A 287 -15.10 -1.70 2.68
N ASP A 288 -15.41 -0.39 2.58
CA ASP A 288 -16.38 0.17 1.63
C ASP A 288 -15.79 0.28 0.19
N PRO A 289 -16.30 -0.47 -0.81
CA PRO A 289 -15.83 -0.38 -2.21
C PRO A 289 -16.24 0.95 -2.89
N GLY A 290 -17.20 1.68 -2.33
CA GLY A 290 -17.63 3.01 -2.79
C GLY A 290 -16.72 4.16 -2.36
N ILE A 291 -15.57 3.87 -1.74
CA ILE A 291 -14.51 4.82 -1.38
C ILE A 291 -13.21 4.35 -2.02
N SER A 292 -12.62 5.16 -2.90
CA SER A 292 -11.33 4.83 -3.53
C SER A 292 -10.18 5.09 -2.55
N LYS A 293 -9.41 4.04 -2.22
CA LYS A 293 -8.17 4.15 -1.43
C LYS A 293 -6.97 4.29 -2.37
N LEU A 294 -6.43 5.49 -2.49
CA LEU A 294 -5.31 5.83 -3.37
C LEU A 294 -3.98 5.43 -2.74
N GLY A 295 -3.07 4.85 -3.51
CA GLY A 295 -1.69 4.61 -3.10
C GLY A 295 -0.82 4.06 -4.23
N VAL A 296 0.43 3.67 -3.90
CA VAL A 296 1.36 2.96 -4.79
C VAL A 296 1.80 1.69 -4.07
N SER A 297 1.69 0.53 -4.73
CA SER A 297 1.75 -0.81 -4.10
C SER A 297 0.57 -1.11 -3.16
N ILE A 298 -0.55 -0.38 -3.30
CA ILE A 298 -1.69 -0.33 -2.36
C ILE A 298 -2.27 -1.70 -1.94
N LYS A 299 -2.19 -2.71 -2.82
CA LYS A 299 -2.59 -4.10 -2.53
C LYS A 299 -1.81 -4.74 -1.40
N ALA A 300 -0.52 -4.45 -1.31
CA ALA A 300 0.38 -5.08 -0.36
C ALA A 300 0.21 -4.46 1.03
N ASP A 301 -0.03 -3.16 1.11
CA ASP A 301 -0.36 -2.45 2.35
C ASP A 301 -1.72 -2.89 2.90
N CYS A 302 -2.74 -2.97 2.04
CA CYS A 302 -4.03 -3.55 2.41
C CYS A 302 -3.91 -5.05 2.77
N THR A 303 -2.94 -5.77 2.23
CA THR A 303 -2.63 -7.15 2.63
C THR A 303 -1.93 -7.23 3.98
N ARG A 304 -1.08 -6.26 4.35
CA ARG A 304 -0.54 -6.11 5.71
C ARG A 304 -1.66 -5.73 6.69
N LEU A 305 -2.53 -4.79 6.34
CA LEU A 305 -3.72 -4.40 7.12
C LEU A 305 -4.63 -5.61 7.40
N ARG A 306 -4.95 -6.41 6.36
CA ARG A 306 -5.71 -7.66 6.49
C ARG A 306 -5.03 -8.67 7.41
N LYS A 307 -3.72 -8.91 7.22
CA LYS A 307 -2.93 -9.85 8.03
C LYS A 307 -2.76 -9.43 9.50
N GLN A 308 -2.82 -8.13 9.81
CA GLN A 308 -2.54 -7.60 11.16
C GLN A 308 -3.80 -7.19 11.95
N LEU A 309 -4.88 -6.76 11.28
CA LEU A 309 -6.11 -6.27 11.90
C LEU A 309 -7.38 -6.99 11.44
N GLY A 310 -7.31 -7.86 10.43
CA GLY A 310 -8.51 -8.49 9.86
C GLY A 310 -9.45 -7.53 9.14
N ILE A 311 -8.92 -6.41 8.62
CA ILE A 311 -9.66 -5.43 7.80
C ILE A 311 -9.47 -5.80 6.31
N ASN A 312 -10.56 -6.00 5.59
CA ASN A 312 -10.58 -6.50 4.21
C ASN A 312 -10.84 -5.36 3.23
N SER A 313 -9.82 -4.51 3.02
CA SER A 313 -9.95 -3.31 2.19
C SER A 313 -10.42 -3.60 0.76
N GLN A 314 -11.41 -2.86 0.28
CA GLN A 314 -11.95 -2.91 -1.09
C GLN A 314 -11.80 -1.54 -1.77
N GLY A 315 -11.85 -1.46 -3.09
CA GLY A 315 -11.80 -0.19 -3.83
C GLY A 315 -10.40 0.42 -3.82
N LEU A 316 -9.38 -0.39 -4.07
CA LEU A 316 -7.97 -0.03 -4.03
C LEU A 316 -7.55 0.62 -5.35
N PHE A 317 -7.12 1.87 -5.34
CA PHE A 317 -6.76 2.62 -6.53
C PHE A 317 -5.24 2.77 -6.62
N GLU A 318 -4.63 1.93 -7.46
CA GLU A 318 -3.19 1.95 -7.74
C GLU A 318 -2.85 3.11 -8.68
N LEU A 319 -2.14 4.12 -8.16
CA LEU A 319 -1.81 5.33 -8.91
C LEU A 319 -0.90 5.06 -10.11
N SER A 320 -0.05 4.03 -10.04
CA SER A 320 0.81 3.63 -11.17
C SER A 320 -0.01 3.31 -12.43
N HIS A 321 -1.22 2.76 -12.29
CA HIS A 321 -2.11 2.50 -13.42
C HIS A 321 -2.60 3.80 -14.09
N LEU A 322 -2.99 4.79 -13.29
CA LEU A 322 -3.48 6.08 -13.78
C LEU A 322 -2.34 6.93 -14.37
N TYR A 323 -1.17 6.95 -13.72
CA TYR A 323 0.05 7.59 -14.22
C TYR A 323 0.41 7.08 -15.62
N LYS A 324 0.47 5.76 -15.81
CA LYS A 324 0.79 5.15 -17.12
C LYS A 324 -0.27 5.42 -18.17
N LEU A 325 -1.54 5.34 -17.79
CA LEU A 325 -2.64 5.67 -18.69
C LEU A 325 -2.55 7.13 -19.17
N VAL A 326 -2.26 8.08 -18.29
CA VAL A 326 -2.03 9.48 -18.65
C VAL A 326 -0.80 9.63 -19.56
N LYS A 327 0.32 9.01 -19.19
CA LYS A 327 1.63 9.21 -19.84
C LYS A 327 1.73 8.64 -21.25
N TYR A 328 1.05 7.53 -21.55
CA TYR A 328 1.24 6.77 -22.80
C TYR A 328 0.02 6.73 -23.73
N SER A 329 -1.12 7.31 -23.33
CA SER A 329 -2.31 7.38 -24.22
C SER A 329 -2.10 8.32 -25.41
N GLU A 330 -1.38 9.43 -25.23
CA GLU A 330 -1.20 10.44 -26.29
C GLU A 330 -0.20 9.99 -27.37
N SER A 331 0.92 9.37 -26.94
CA SER A 331 1.88 8.73 -27.86
C SER A 331 1.36 7.41 -28.46
N LYS A 332 0.32 6.82 -27.86
CA LYS A 332 -0.28 5.52 -28.18
C LYS A 332 0.63 4.31 -27.90
N ASP A 333 1.58 4.45 -26.98
CA ASP A 333 2.44 3.36 -26.51
C ASP A 333 1.68 2.41 -25.56
N THR A 334 0.63 1.74 -26.07
CA THR A 334 -0.31 0.94 -25.27
C THR A 334 0.36 -0.17 -24.45
N HIS A 335 1.43 -0.77 -24.97
CA HIS A 335 2.25 -1.78 -24.27
C HIS A 335 2.89 -1.25 -22.96
N LEU A 336 3.09 0.07 -22.83
CA LEU A 336 3.60 0.70 -21.60
C LEU A 336 2.49 0.96 -20.56
N ILE A 337 1.21 0.83 -20.94
CA ILE A 337 0.02 0.93 -20.06
C ILE A 337 -0.21 -0.41 -19.34
N ASN A 338 0.83 -0.86 -18.63
CA ASN A 338 0.87 -2.15 -17.92
C ASN A 338 0.93 -1.99 -16.39
N LYS A 339 0.68 -3.09 -15.66
CA LYS A 339 0.53 -3.10 -14.19
C LYS A 339 1.84 -2.96 -13.38
N HIS A 340 3.01 -2.78 -14.00
CA HIS A 340 4.24 -2.54 -13.22
C HIS A 340 4.17 -1.19 -12.47
N LEU A 341 4.62 -1.17 -11.22
CA LEU A 341 4.57 0.02 -10.36
C LEU A 341 5.53 1.13 -10.81
N VAL A 342 5.24 2.36 -10.42
CA VAL A 342 6.10 3.54 -10.58
C VAL A 342 6.17 4.26 -9.23
N SER A 343 7.37 4.52 -8.69
CA SER A 343 7.52 5.01 -7.31
C SER A 343 6.74 6.32 -7.08
N LEU A 344 6.13 6.46 -5.89
CA LEU A 344 5.34 7.66 -5.53
C LEU A 344 6.15 8.94 -5.76
N ALA A 345 7.42 8.96 -5.34
CA ALA A 345 8.32 10.08 -5.53
C ALA A 345 8.59 10.43 -7.01
N THR A 346 8.62 9.44 -7.91
CA THR A 346 8.73 9.67 -9.36
C THR A 346 7.49 10.39 -9.88
N GLN A 347 6.30 9.89 -9.51
CA GLN A 347 5.03 10.49 -9.91
C GLN A 347 4.87 11.91 -9.34
N VAL A 348 5.25 12.14 -8.07
CA VAL A 348 5.27 13.45 -7.40
C VAL A 348 6.22 14.42 -8.11
N GLN A 349 7.45 14.00 -8.43
CA GLN A 349 8.40 14.89 -9.09
C GLN A 349 7.94 15.29 -10.50
N GLU A 350 7.34 14.36 -11.26
CA GLU A 350 6.87 14.59 -12.63
C GLU A 350 5.56 15.39 -12.70
N HIS A 351 4.60 15.16 -11.80
CA HIS A 351 3.27 15.79 -11.87
C HIS A 351 3.02 16.90 -10.84
N LEU A 352 3.80 16.94 -9.75
CA LEU A 352 3.75 17.99 -8.73
C LEU A 352 5.00 18.89 -8.70
N HIS A 353 5.92 18.68 -9.64
CA HIS A 353 7.06 19.53 -10.04
C HIS A 353 8.11 19.85 -8.95
N LEU A 354 8.02 19.17 -7.79
CA LEU A 354 8.98 19.22 -6.68
C LEU A 354 9.32 17.79 -6.24
N PRO A 355 10.56 17.48 -5.84
CA PRO A 355 10.95 16.14 -5.41
C PRO A 355 10.33 15.76 -4.06
N LEU A 356 9.90 14.51 -3.89
CA LEU A 356 9.51 13.96 -2.58
C LEU A 356 10.74 13.54 -1.78
N PHE A 357 10.76 13.78 -0.46
CA PHE A 357 11.89 13.42 0.40
C PHE A 357 11.98 11.90 0.64
N LYS A 358 13.10 11.27 0.28
CA LYS A 358 13.33 9.82 0.41
C LYS A 358 14.22 9.39 1.60
N GLY A 359 14.60 10.30 2.49
CA GLY A 359 15.66 10.04 3.48
C GLY A 359 15.28 9.11 4.64
N ASP A 360 16.27 8.87 5.51
CA ASP A 360 16.35 7.84 6.57
C ASP A 360 15.13 7.66 7.49
N VAL A 361 14.24 8.66 7.54
CA VAL A 361 12.98 8.66 8.31
C VAL A 361 12.18 7.37 8.09
N ARG A 362 12.11 6.86 6.86
CA ARG A 362 11.42 5.61 6.51
C ARG A 362 11.96 4.37 7.25
N GLY A 363 13.23 4.35 7.64
CA GLY A 363 13.87 3.25 8.37
C GLY A 363 13.64 3.23 9.89
N SER A 364 12.88 4.19 10.43
CA SER A 364 12.71 4.43 11.87
C SER A 364 12.03 3.26 12.63
N ASP A 365 12.17 3.25 13.97
CA ASP A 365 11.24 2.49 14.81
C ASP A 365 9.90 3.24 14.91
N TRP A 366 9.05 3.04 13.90
CA TRP A 366 7.71 3.59 13.82
C TRP A 366 6.77 3.18 14.96
N SER A 367 7.17 2.31 15.89
CA SER A 367 6.39 2.00 17.11
C SER A 367 6.59 3.00 18.27
N GLN A 368 7.52 3.96 18.13
CA GLN A 368 7.77 5.01 19.12
C GLN A 368 6.98 6.30 18.80
N SER A 369 6.90 7.24 19.76
CA SER A 369 6.28 8.54 19.48
C SER A 369 7.04 9.31 18.40
N LEU A 370 6.35 9.55 17.27
CA LEU A 370 6.86 10.26 16.11
C LEU A 370 7.45 11.63 16.45
N SER A 371 8.65 11.90 15.92
CA SER A 371 9.24 13.23 15.79
C SER A 371 8.48 14.09 14.78
N TRP A 372 8.76 15.40 14.75
CA TRP A 372 8.13 16.30 13.77
C TRP A 372 8.49 15.94 12.32
N GLY A 373 9.72 15.47 12.06
CA GLY A 373 10.12 14.96 10.75
C GLY A 373 9.33 13.71 10.33
N GLN A 374 9.13 12.75 11.24
CA GLN A 374 8.28 11.57 10.99
C GLN A 374 6.81 11.94 10.77
N ILE A 375 6.27 12.92 11.51
CA ILE A 375 4.92 13.45 11.29
C ILE A 375 4.83 14.07 9.89
N THR A 376 5.83 14.87 9.48
CA THR A 376 5.81 15.53 8.16
C THR A 376 5.98 14.54 7.00
N TYR A 377 6.80 13.49 7.17
CA TYR A 377 6.93 12.39 6.23
C TYR A 377 5.60 11.61 6.09
N ALA A 378 5.13 10.99 7.17
CA ALA A 378 3.96 10.11 7.15
C ALA A 378 2.63 10.85 6.85
N ALA A 379 2.60 12.18 7.00
CA ALA A 379 1.48 12.99 6.54
C ALA A 379 1.58 13.37 5.05
N SER A 380 2.78 13.41 4.47
CA SER A 380 3.00 13.78 3.07
C SER A 380 2.63 12.65 2.11
N ASP A 381 3.00 11.40 2.38
CA ASP A 381 2.83 10.30 1.43
C ASP A 381 1.35 10.01 1.03
N PRO A 382 0.39 9.84 1.96
CA PRO A 382 -1.02 9.70 1.59
C PRO A 382 -1.61 11.01 1.01
N TYR A 383 -1.11 12.18 1.42
CA TYR A 383 -1.56 13.45 0.86
C TYR A 383 -1.06 13.65 -0.58
N ALA A 384 0.13 13.15 -0.90
CA ALA A 384 0.68 13.09 -2.26
C ALA A 384 -0.18 12.20 -3.15
N ALA A 385 -0.66 11.06 -2.62
CA ALA A 385 -1.59 10.19 -3.33
C ALA A 385 -2.88 10.93 -3.74
N VAL A 386 -3.50 11.70 -2.84
CA VAL A 386 -4.69 12.54 -3.14
C VAL A 386 -4.39 13.58 -4.21
N GLN A 387 -3.29 14.32 -4.07
CA GLN A 387 -2.94 15.41 -4.98
C GLN A 387 -2.56 14.89 -6.38
N LEU A 388 -1.84 13.76 -6.46
CA LEU A 388 -1.56 13.06 -7.72
C LEU A 388 -2.84 12.57 -8.41
N TYR A 389 -3.77 11.94 -7.68
CA TYR A 389 -5.02 11.48 -8.28
C TYR A 389 -5.76 12.61 -8.99
N TYR A 390 -5.89 13.78 -8.35
CA TYR A 390 -6.58 14.91 -8.96
C TYR A 390 -5.84 15.50 -10.16
N VAL A 391 -4.51 15.67 -10.10
CA VAL A 391 -3.72 16.18 -11.23
C VAL A 391 -3.72 15.19 -12.40
N LEU A 392 -3.57 13.89 -12.12
CA LEU A 392 -3.60 12.85 -13.14
C LEU A 392 -5.00 12.66 -13.75
N ASP A 393 -6.07 12.71 -12.96
CA ASP A 393 -7.44 12.65 -13.49
C ASP A 393 -7.80 13.91 -14.31
N ALA A 394 -7.26 15.09 -13.96
CA ALA A 394 -7.35 16.29 -14.78
C ALA A 394 -6.58 16.16 -16.11
N LYS A 395 -5.33 15.68 -16.09
CA LYS A 395 -4.58 15.37 -17.33
C LYS A 395 -5.31 14.30 -18.16
N ARG A 396 -5.84 13.23 -17.54
CA ARG A 396 -6.65 12.18 -18.20
C ARG A 396 -7.86 12.74 -18.93
N LYS A 397 -8.61 13.67 -18.31
CA LYS A 397 -9.81 14.31 -18.88
C LYS A 397 -9.52 15.17 -20.12
N ARG A 398 -8.26 15.53 -20.38
CA ARG A 398 -7.87 16.31 -21.57
C ARG A 398 -7.54 15.44 -22.79
N LEU A 399 -7.11 14.19 -22.58
CA LEU A 399 -6.79 13.24 -23.64
C LEU A 399 -7.95 13.01 -24.60
N GLN A 400 -7.66 12.81 -25.89
CA GLN A 400 -8.65 12.58 -26.95
C GLN A 400 -8.29 11.32 -27.79
N PRO A 401 -9.16 10.30 -27.85
CA PRO A 401 -10.36 10.10 -27.01
C PRO A 401 -10.00 9.97 -25.53
N THR A 402 -10.87 10.45 -24.64
CA THR A 402 -10.64 10.42 -23.20
C THR A 402 -10.75 8.99 -22.65
N PRO A 403 -9.68 8.36 -22.15
CA PRO A 403 -9.78 7.02 -21.58
C PRO A 403 -10.51 7.08 -20.24
N PRO A 404 -11.32 6.06 -19.87
CA PRO A 404 -11.94 6.00 -18.55
C PRO A 404 -10.88 5.87 -17.46
N LEU A 405 -11.24 6.11 -16.19
CA LEU A 405 -10.34 5.79 -15.07
C LEU A 405 -9.95 4.30 -15.09
N PRO A 406 -8.76 3.91 -14.59
CA PRO A 406 -8.46 2.50 -14.30
C PRO A 406 -9.54 1.85 -13.43
N TRP A 407 -9.65 0.52 -13.50
CA TRP A 407 -10.40 -0.23 -12.49
C TRP A 407 -9.64 -0.21 -11.15
N HIS A 408 -10.37 -0.38 -10.04
CA HIS A 408 -9.74 -0.67 -8.76
C HIS A 408 -8.94 -1.97 -8.85
N ALA A 409 -7.73 -1.97 -8.31
CA ALA A 409 -6.74 -3.03 -8.48
C ALA A 409 -7.19 -4.35 -7.85
N ASP A 410 -7.97 -4.33 -6.76
CA ASP A 410 -8.56 -5.49 -6.10
C ASP A 410 -9.60 -6.24 -6.96
N LEU A 411 -10.05 -5.67 -8.08
CA LEU A 411 -10.84 -6.37 -9.10
C LEU A 411 -9.98 -7.20 -10.07
N ASP A 412 -8.66 -7.02 -10.05
CA ASP A 412 -7.63 -7.65 -10.92
C ASP A 412 -7.83 -7.52 -12.45
N LEU A 413 -8.82 -6.75 -12.90
CA LEU A 413 -9.08 -6.46 -14.30
C LEU A 413 -7.89 -5.79 -15.02
N PRO A 414 -7.82 -5.85 -16.37
CA PRO A 414 -6.86 -5.07 -17.17
C PRO A 414 -7.00 -3.55 -16.97
N ILE A 415 -5.95 -2.79 -17.28
CA ILE A 415 -6.04 -1.32 -17.31
C ILE A 415 -6.87 -0.93 -18.54
N ARG A 416 -7.86 -0.05 -18.36
CA ARG A 416 -8.70 0.43 -19.46
C ARG A 416 -7.97 1.52 -20.26
N VAL A 417 -7.80 1.29 -21.55
CA VAL A 417 -7.49 2.34 -22.54
C VAL A 417 -8.78 2.99 -23.05
N ALA A 418 -8.67 3.97 -23.93
CA ALA A 418 -9.84 4.59 -24.56
C ALA A 418 -10.49 3.66 -25.60
N GLU A 419 -11.80 3.87 -25.85
CA GLU A 419 -12.55 3.06 -26.80
C GLU A 419 -12.00 3.23 -28.23
N GLY A 420 -11.94 2.13 -28.99
CA GLY A 420 -11.33 2.09 -30.33
C GLY A 420 -9.80 1.95 -30.34
N VAL A 421 -9.15 1.81 -29.16
CA VAL A 421 -7.73 1.47 -29.06
C VAL A 421 -7.58 -0.02 -28.76
N GLU A 422 -7.16 -0.80 -29.76
CA GLU A 422 -6.76 -2.19 -29.55
C GLU A 422 -5.41 -2.23 -28.83
N ILE A 423 -5.34 -3.01 -27.74
CA ILE A 423 -4.08 -3.42 -27.14
C ILE A 423 -3.77 -4.80 -27.74
N PRO A 424 -2.58 -5.04 -28.32
CA PRO A 424 -2.15 -6.38 -28.65
C PRO A 424 -2.23 -7.24 -27.38
N THR A 425 -3.01 -8.32 -27.44
CA THR A 425 -2.91 -9.38 -26.43
C THR A 425 -1.59 -10.09 -26.68
N ASP A 426 -0.72 -10.10 -25.68
CA ASP A 426 0.39 -11.05 -25.60
C ASP A 426 -0.24 -12.45 -25.43
N GLU A 427 -0.63 -13.07 -26.54
CA GLU A 427 -0.97 -14.49 -26.57
C GLU A 427 0.29 -15.31 -26.24
N GLU A 428 0.07 -16.42 -25.55
CA GLU A 428 1.11 -17.16 -24.83
C GLU A 428 2.23 -17.63 -25.79
N GLU A 429 3.50 -17.24 -25.56
CA GLU A 429 4.68 -17.83 -26.22
C GLU A 429 4.92 -19.27 -25.72
N ASP A 430 3.96 -20.16 -25.94
CA ASP A 430 4.04 -21.58 -25.61
C ASP A 430 3.87 -22.48 -26.85
N ASP A 431 4.81 -23.41 -26.98
CA ASP A 431 4.89 -24.53 -27.93
C ASP A 431 4.84 -24.26 -29.45
N ALA A 432 5.98 -23.83 -30.00
CA ALA A 432 6.35 -24.04 -31.42
C ALA A 432 7.35 -25.21 -31.60
N GLY A 433 7.13 -26.34 -30.91
CA GLY A 433 8.02 -27.51 -30.91
C GLY A 433 7.97 -28.38 -32.18
N GLU A 434 8.34 -27.84 -33.35
CA GLU A 434 8.38 -28.66 -34.58
C GLU A 434 9.64 -29.54 -34.70
N VAL A 435 9.40 -30.84 -34.95
CA VAL A 435 10.38 -31.92 -34.83
C VAL A 435 11.16 -32.16 -36.12
N ILE A 436 12.45 -31.80 -36.16
CA ILE A 436 13.36 -32.24 -37.23
C ILE A 436 13.82 -33.68 -36.99
N LYS A 437 13.16 -34.65 -37.64
CA LYS A 437 13.57 -36.07 -37.69
C LYS A 437 14.59 -36.32 -38.80
N SER A 438 15.80 -36.71 -38.40
CA SER A 438 16.68 -37.70 -39.06
C SER A 438 16.52 -37.92 -40.57
N ALA A 439 17.33 -37.25 -41.39
CA ALA A 439 17.67 -37.69 -42.74
C ALA A 439 19.07 -38.34 -42.75
N ARG A 440 19.12 -39.67 -42.69
CA ARG A 440 20.38 -40.46 -42.70
C ARG A 440 20.62 -41.04 -44.10
N GLY A 441 21.67 -40.58 -44.78
CA GLY A 441 22.21 -41.31 -45.94
C GLY A 441 22.82 -40.46 -47.05
N LYS A 442 24.16 -40.42 -47.10
CA LYS A 442 24.96 -40.69 -48.30
C LYS A 442 26.45 -40.67 -47.96
N ASP A 443 27.06 -41.85 -47.91
CA ASP A 443 28.50 -42.00 -48.12
C ASP A 443 28.82 -41.80 -49.61
N THR A 444 29.97 -41.20 -49.94
CA THR A 444 30.95 -41.67 -50.95
C THR A 444 32.19 -40.75 -50.90
N GLN A 445 33.37 -41.34 -51.04
CA GLN A 445 34.69 -40.72 -50.87
C GLN A 445 35.09 -39.78 -52.03
N ILE A 446 35.96 -38.80 -51.75
CA ILE A 446 37.17 -38.50 -52.55
C ILE A 446 38.29 -38.08 -51.56
N ALA A 447 39.54 -38.52 -51.84
CA ALA A 447 40.80 -38.22 -51.15
C ALA A 447 40.96 -38.83 -49.74
#